data_AF-A0A1G0MPP5-F1
#
_entry.id   AF-A0A1G0MPP5-F1
#
_cell.length_a   1.000
_cell.length_b   1.000
_cell.length_c   1.000
_cell.angle_alpha   90.00
_cell.angle_beta   90.00
_cell.angle_gamma   90.00
#
_symmetry.space_group_name_H-M   'P 1'
#
loop_
_entity.id
_entity.type
_entity.pdbx_description
1 polymer ?
#
loop_
_entity_poly.entity_id
_entity_poly.type
_entity_poly.pdbx_seq_one_letter_code
_entity_poly.pdbx_strand_id
1 'polypeptide(L)'
;MTNRDEYVRMLQAKLGEWNAEIDALTAKAGKVTTDVKQEYAEQIEILKAKQAAAHTKIDELQHAGEGAWEDLKSGIDLALTAMAEALDSARSRFK
;
A
#
# COMPACT_ATOMS: atom_id res chain seq x y z
N MET A 1 -22.94 8.07 9.28
CA MET A 1 -21.58 8.04 8.70
C MET A 1 -21.53 9.12 7.66
N THR A 2 -20.44 9.88 7.62
CA THR A 2 -20.20 10.86 6.55
C THR A 2 -19.48 10.18 5.39
N ASN A 3 -19.50 10.78 4.20
CA ASN A 3 -18.70 10.31 3.06
C ASN A 3 -17.20 10.22 3.41
N ARG A 4 -16.72 11.05 4.34
CA ARG A 4 -15.34 11.04 4.83
C ARG A 4 -15.04 9.78 5.64
N ASP A 5 -15.93 9.41 6.56
CA ASP A 5 -15.78 8.20 7.38
C ASP A 5 -15.78 6.93 6.51
N GLU A 6 -16.65 6.88 5.49
CA GLU A 6 -16.72 5.77 4.54
C GLU A 6 -15.43 5.65 3.72
N TYR A 7 -14.91 6.79 3.25
CA TYR A 7 -13.67 6.83 2.50
C TYR A 7 -12.48 6.36 3.36
N VAL A 8 -12.35 6.82 4.61
CA VAL A 8 -11.29 6.36 5.53
C VAL A 8 -11.40 4.86 5.81
N ARG A 9 -12.61 4.32 6.00
CA ARG A 9 -12.79 2.87 6.20
C ARG A 9 -12.39 2.06 4.97
N MET A 10 -12.73 2.53 3.77
CA MET A 10 -12.27 1.91 2.52
C MET A 10 -10.74 1.90 2.44
N LEU A 11 -10.09 3.00 2.84
CA LEU A 11 -8.63 3.11 2.85
C LEU A 11 -8.00 2.13 3.85
N GLN A 12 -8.54 2.03 5.06
CA GLN A 12 -8.10 1.07 6.08
C GLN A 12 -8.25 -0.38 5.60
N ALA A 13 -9.35 -0.71 4.91
CA ALA A 13 -9.54 -2.03 4.31
C ALA A 13 -8.47 -2.33 3.25
N LYS A 14 -8.20 -1.39 2.34
CA LYS A 14 -7.13 -1.54 1.34
C LYS A 14 -5.74 -1.72 1.94
N LEU A 15 -5.43 -0.99 3.02
CA LEU A 15 -4.16 -1.18 3.74
C LEU A 15 -4.03 -2.61 4.29
N GLY A 16 -5.12 -3.16 4.83
CA GLY A 16 -5.18 -4.54 5.31
C GLY A 16 -4.97 -5.56 4.20
N GLU A 17 -5.61 -5.35 3.05
CA GLU A 17 -5.42 -6.18 1.86
C GLU A 17 -3.96 -6.17 1.40
N TRP A 18 -3.36 -5.00 1.24
CA TRP A 18 -1.95 -4.89 0.84
C TRP A 18 -1.00 -5.51 1.85
N ASN A 19 -1.29 -5.40 3.15
CA ASN A 19 -0.47 -6.05 4.17
C ASN A 19 -0.41 -7.56 3.96
N ALA A 20 -1.58 -8.18 3.79
CA ALA A 20 -1.69 -9.62 3.55
C ALA A 20 -0.97 -10.04 2.27
N GLU A 21 -1.02 -9.21 1.22
CA GLU A 21 -0.32 -9.47 -0.02
C GLU A 21 1.20 -9.37 0.10
N ILE A 22 1.71 -8.33 0.77
CA ILE A 22 3.14 -8.17 1.05
C ILE A 22 3.64 -9.35 1.89
N ASP A 23 2.87 -9.80 2.88
CA ASP A 23 3.19 -10.97 3.69
C ASP A 23 3.28 -12.24 2.83
N ALA A 24 2.34 -12.42 1.89
CA ALA A 24 2.34 -13.54 0.97
C ALA A 24 3.56 -13.51 0.02
N LEU A 25 3.90 -12.34 -0.52
CA LEU A 25 5.10 -12.14 -1.35
C LEU A 25 6.38 -12.40 -0.54
N THR A 26 6.43 -11.94 0.71
CA THR A 26 7.56 -12.18 1.64
C THR A 26 7.75 -13.66 1.91
N ALA A 27 6.67 -14.39 2.19
CA ALA A 27 6.72 -15.84 2.38
C ALA A 27 7.18 -16.57 1.11
N LYS A 28 6.78 -16.09 -0.08
CA LYS A 28 7.23 -16.66 -1.37
C LYS A 28 8.70 -16.38 -1.63
N ALA A 29 9.19 -15.17 -1.32
CA ALA A 29 10.60 -14.80 -1.42
C ALA A 29 11.50 -15.66 -0.53
N GLY A 30 11.00 -16.11 0.63
CA GLY A 30 11.70 -17.05 1.51
C GLY A 30 11.92 -18.44 0.91
N LYS A 31 11.16 -18.82 -0.14
CA LYS A 31 11.20 -20.15 -0.76
C LYS A 31 11.96 -20.22 -2.08
N VAL A 32 12.38 -19.08 -2.63
CA VAL A 32 13.09 -19.03 -3.92
C VAL A 32 14.60 -19.15 -3.76
N THR A 33 15.29 -19.44 -4.87
CA THR A 33 16.74 -19.56 -4.91
C THR A 33 17.43 -18.22 -4.62
N THR A 34 18.68 -18.30 -4.16
CA THR A 34 19.46 -17.13 -3.71
C THR A 34 19.63 -16.06 -4.80
N ASP A 35 19.68 -16.45 -6.07
CA ASP A 35 19.93 -15.57 -7.21
C ASP A 35 18.82 -14.52 -7.45
N VAL A 36 17.56 -14.87 -7.15
CA VAL A 36 16.40 -13.95 -7.28
C VAL A 36 15.95 -13.38 -5.93
N LYS A 37 16.49 -13.90 -4.84
CA LYS A 37 16.10 -13.52 -3.47
C LYS A 37 16.38 -12.05 -3.17
N GLN A 38 17.48 -11.50 -3.68
CA GLN A 38 17.84 -10.10 -3.47
C GLN A 38 16.87 -9.15 -4.17
N GLU A 39 16.58 -9.38 -5.47
CA GLU A 39 15.63 -8.56 -6.22
C GLU A 39 14.24 -8.58 -5.56
N TYR A 40 13.78 -9.75 -5.11
CA TYR A 40 12.51 -9.88 -4.42
C TYR A 40 12.49 -9.19 -3.06
N ALA A 41 13.58 -9.27 -2.30
CA ALA A 41 13.69 -8.53 -1.04
C ALA A 41 13.61 -7.02 -1.27
N GLU A 42 14.31 -6.49 -2.28
CA GLU A 42 14.25 -5.07 -2.65
C GLU A 42 12.83 -4.63 -3.03
N GLN A 43 12.12 -5.43 -3.85
CA GLN A 43 10.73 -5.13 -4.21
C GLN A 43 9.80 -5.15 -3.00
N ILE A 44 9.94 -6.12 -2.10
CA ILE A 44 9.15 -6.21 -0.87
C ILE A 44 9.39 -4.98 0.02
N GLU A 45 10.64 -4.54 0.18
CA GLU A 45 10.94 -3.35 0.98
C GLU A 45 10.35 -2.07 0.36
N ILE A 46 10.36 -1.94 -0.97
CA ILE A 46 9.67 -0.84 -1.67
C ILE A 46 8.16 -0.86 -1.37
N LEU A 47 7.53 -2.04 -1.39
CA LEU A 47 6.11 -2.20 -1.08
C LEU A 47 5.79 -1.82 0.37
N LYS A 48 6.59 -2.28 1.33
CA LYS A 48 6.44 -1.92 2.75
C LYS A 48 6.59 -0.42 2.97
N ALA A 49 7.57 0.22 2.32
CA ALA A 49 7.76 1.66 2.42
C ALA A 49 6.55 2.44 1.88
N LYS A 50 5.99 2.02 0.74
CA LYS A 50 4.77 2.62 0.17
C LYS A 50 3.55 2.42 1.08
N GLN A 51 3.39 1.23 1.65
CA GLN A 51 2.32 0.92 2.60
C GLN A 51 2.41 1.81 3.84
N ALA A 52 3.61 1.96 4.43
CA ALA A 52 3.83 2.81 5.59
C ALA A 52 3.50 4.28 5.27
N ALA A 53 3.96 4.78 4.12
CA ALA A 53 3.64 6.13 3.67
C ALA A 53 2.13 6.34 3.45
N ALA A 54 1.42 5.34 2.91
CA ALA A 54 -0.03 5.38 2.76
C ALA A 54 -0.73 5.41 4.12
N HIS A 55 -0.28 4.62 5.10
CA HIS A 55 -0.81 4.64 6.46
C HIS A 55 -0.71 6.04 7.08
N THR A 56 0.47 6.65 7.04
CA THR A 56 0.67 8.02 7.55
C THR A 56 -0.25 9.03 6.88
N LYS A 57 -0.40 8.97 5.55
CA LYS A 57 -1.33 9.87 4.84
C LYS A 57 -2.79 9.65 5.22
N ILE A 58 -3.21 8.41 5.46
CA ILE A 58 -4.58 8.09 5.87
C ILE A 58 -4.84 8.63 7.28
N ASP A 59 -3.86 8.52 8.19
CA ASP A 59 -3.93 9.12 9.52
C ASP A 59 -4.02 10.65 9.42
N GLU A 60 -3.21 11.29 8.58
CA GLU A 60 -3.27 12.74 8.33
C GLU A 60 -4.64 13.16 7.78
N LEU A 61 -5.18 12.41 6.82
CA LEU A 61 -6.51 12.65 6.27
C LEU A 61 -7.56 12.60 7.37
N GLN A 62 -7.54 11.57 8.23
CA GLN A 62 -8.53 11.42 9.31
C GLN A 62 -8.57 12.62 10.27
N HIS A 63 -7.45 13.33 10.44
CA HIS A 63 -7.34 14.52 11.31
C HIS A 63 -7.49 15.84 10.54
N ALA A 64 -7.65 15.80 9.21
CA ALA A 64 -7.70 16.99 8.38
C ALA A 64 -9.02 17.76 8.51
N GLY A 65 -8.92 19.09 8.53
CA GLY A 65 -10.07 19.97 8.39
C GLY A 65 -10.63 19.95 6.96
N GLU A 66 -11.85 20.48 6.79
CA GLU A 66 -12.58 20.42 5.51
C GLU A 66 -11.79 20.98 4.31
N GLY A 67 -11.04 22.07 4.53
CA GLY A 67 -10.29 22.74 3.48
C GLY A 67 -9.06 21.97 2.99
N ALA A 68 -8.51 21.06 3.80
CA ALA A 68 -7.35 20.23 3.41
C ALA A 68 -7.76 18.81 2.97
N TRP A 69 -9.01 18.42 3.22
CA TRP A 69 -9.48 17.06 2.99
C TRP A 69 -9.43 16.65 1.52
N GLU A 70 -9.90 17.50 0.61
CA GLU A 70 -9.94 17.18 -0.83
C GLU A 70 -8.53 17.06 -1.45
N ASP A 71 -7.61 17.92 -1.01
CA ASP A 71 -6.21 17.87 -1.46
C ASP A 71 -5.52 16.59 -0.96
N LEU A 72 -5.69 16.25 0.32
CA LEU A 72 -5.15 15.02 0.90
C LEU A 72 -5.77 13.77 0.27
N LYS A 73 -7.10 13.79 0.03
CA LYS A 73 -7.82 12.72 -0.67
C LYS A 73 -7.20 12.46 -2.04
N SER A 74 -6.98 13.51 -2.83
CA SER A 74 -6.36 13.39 -4.16
C SER A 74 -4.95 12.79 -4.07
N GLY A 75 -4.15 13.24 -3.09
CA GLY A 75 -2.82 12.69 -2.83
C GLY A 75 -2.81 11.22 -2.36
N ILE A 76 -3.89 10.77 -1.73
CA ILE A 76 -4.09 9.36 -1.33
C ILE A 76 -4.57 8.52 -2.51
N ASP A 77 -5.49 9.01 -3.34
CA ASP A 77 -5.96 8.29 -4.54
C ASP A 77 -4.81 7.98 -5.50
N LEU A 78 -3.85 8.91 -5.64
CA LEU A 78 -2.60 8.67 -6.37
C LEU A 78 -1.72 7.60 -5.71
N ALA A 79 -1.59 7.63 -4.38
CA ALA A 79 -0.83 6.63 -3.64
C ALA A 79 -1.47 5.23 -3.75
N LEU A 80 -2.80 5.13 -3.73
CA LEU A 80 -3.54 3.90 -3.97
C LEU A 80 -3.24 3.29 -5.32
N THR A 81 -3.29 4.11 -6.38
CA THR A 81 -3.01 3.66 -7.74
C THR A 81 -1.58 3.16 -7.86
N ALA A 82 -0.61 3.96 -7.40
CA ALA A 82 0.81 3.60 -7.45
C ALA A 82 1.15 2.34 -6.64
N MET A 83 0.45 2.10 -5.53
CA MET A 83 0.62 0.90 -4.72
C MET A 83 0.04 -0.34 -5.42
N ALA A 84 -1.16 -0.22 -6.00
CA ALA A 84 -1.78 -1.29 -6.76
C ALA A 84 -0.91 -1.74 -7.95
N GLU A 85 -0.36 -0.79 -8.70
CA GLU A 85 0.57 -1.06 -9.80
C GLU A 85 1.86 -1.76 -9.32
N ALA A 86 2.43 -1.31 -8.19
CA ALA A 86 3.62 -1.93 -7.62
C ALA A 86 3.35 -3.38 -7.18
N LEU A 87 2.19 -3.62 -6.57
CA LEU A 87 1.75 -4.96 -6.14
C LEU A 87 1.56 -5.90 -7.34
N ASP A 88 0.91 -5.42 -8.40
CA ASP A 88 0.68 -6.20 -9.62
C ASP A 88 2.01 -6.53 -10.33
N SER A 89 2.92 -5.55 -10.38
CA SER A 89 4.27 -5.72 -10.92
C SER A 89 5.06 -6.75 -10.10
N ALA A 90 4.99 -6.70 -8.78
CA ALA A 90 5.62 -7.68 -7.90
C ALA A 90 4.99 -9.07 -8.12
N ARG A 91 3.67 -9.22 -8.06
CA ARG A 91 2.98 -10.49 -8.32
C ARG A 91 3.39 -11.13 -9.65
N SER A 92 3.53 -10.32 -10.70
CA SER A 92 3.95 -10.79 -12.03
C SER A 92 5.40 -11.28 -12.05
N ARG A 93 6.31 -10.62 -11.32
CA ARG A 93 7.72 -11.08 -11.18
C ARG A 93 7.86 -12.35 -10.35
N PHE A 94 6.98 -12.53 -9.37
CA PHE A 94 6.97 -13.68 -8.51
C PHE A 94 6.27 -14.89 -9.15
N LYS A 95 5.68 -14.77 -10.34
CA LYS A 95 4.86 -15.81 -10.96
C LYS A 95 5.68 -17.05 -11.34
#